data_AF-A0A4Q6EAU8-F1
#
_entry.id   AF-A0A4Q6EAU8-F1
#
_cell.length_a   1.000
_cell.length_b   1.000
_cell.length_c   1.000
_cell.angle_alpha   90.00
_cell.angle_beta   90.00
_cell.angle_gamma   90.00
#
_symmetry.space_group_name_H-M   'P 1'
#
loop_
_entity.id
_entity.type
_entity.pdbx_description
1 polymer ?
#
loop_
_entity_poly.entity_id
_entity_poly.type
_entity_poly.pdbx_seq_one_letter_code
_entity_poly.pdbx_strand_id
1 'polypeptide(L)'
;MIVIITSTIKPLNRSFFDYETRIKQTIQTLESLQGKAKDIYIIDNSPNIGQTELEQILSAFPAVKKLHVKQFSFNNKGINEILMLLTLCDELPLNTPLFKISGRYIYNNPVLQYDPFTDDDFVGKEYEGNSRYATISTRAYYVKNVSVLRTLLLDTLSNIFTYPEKIVGVKSFFNVLNKALFNKDYIKVSTSVEFAMLRAIKSNRYKLKLIDNLGIEGYVAGSEKLELLSE
;
A
#
# COMPACT_ATOMS: atom_id res chain seq x y z
N MET A 1 8.56 16.30 4.91
CA MET A 1 7.87 15.08 4.42
C MET A 1 7.09 14.45 5.57
N ILE A 2 5.96 13.83 5.25
CA ILE A 2 5.14 13.03 6.17
C ILE A 2 5.37 11.56 5.88
N VAL A 3 5.42 10.73 6.92
CA VAL A 3 5.45 9.28 6.77
C VAL A 3 4.08 8.70 7.09
N ILE A 4 3.61 7.81 6.22
CA ILE A 4 2.37 7.06 6.37
C ILE A 4 2.73 5.60 6.55
N ILE A 5 2.34 5.03 7.69
CA ILE A 5 2.51 3.63 8.02
C ILE A 5 1.16 2.93 7.86
N THR A 6 1.08 1.95 6.98
CA THR A 6 -0.11 1.10 6.84
C THR A 6 0.05 -0.18 7.65
N SER A 7 -0.91 -0.51 8.49
CA SER A 7 -0.85 -1.71 9.33
C SER A 7 -2.16 -2.52 9.36
N THR A 8 -1.99 -3.79 9.66
CA THR A 8 -3.04 -4.72 10.06
C THR A 8 -2.43 -5.61 11.14
N ILE A 9 -2.34 -5.07 12.36
CA ILE A 9 -1.69 -5.73 13.50
C ILE A 9 -2.38 -7.06 13.83
N LYS A 10 -3.71 -7.12 13.78
CA LYS A 10 -4.51 -8.29 14.20
C LYS A 10 -5.44 -8.77 13.08
N PRO A 11 -4.93 -9.45 12.04
CA PRO A 11 -5.71 -9.83 10.86
C PRO A 11 -6.84 -10.85 11.15
N LEU A 12 -7.93 -10.82 10.37
CA LEU A 12 -9.05 -11.78 10.48
C LEU A 12 -8.63 -13.23 10.16
N ASN A 13 -7.83 -13.41 9.12
CA ASN A 13 -7.44 -14.72 8.59
C ASN A 13 -6.06 -15.12 9.10
N ARG A 14 -5.78 -16.43 9.10
CA ARG A 14 -4.46 -16.99 9.43
C ARG A 14 -3.38 -16.26 8.62
N SER A 15 -2.59 -15.46 9.31
CA SER A 15 -1.39 -14.78 8.80
C SER A 15 -0.17 -15.62 9.17
N PHE A 16 0.87 -15.56 8.35
CA PHE A 16 2.13 -16.21 8.67
C PHE A 16 2.74 -15.64 9.96
N PHE A 17 2.66 -14.33 10.13
CA PHE A 17 3.04 -13.66 11.36
C PHE A 17 1.84 -13.57 12.30
N ASP A 18 2.05 -13.96 13.55
CA ASP A 18 1.09 -13.82 14.64
C ASP A 18 0.98 -12.37 15.15
N TYR A 19 0.05 -12.16 16.08
CA TYR A 19 -0.26 -10.84 16.63
C TYR A 19 0.96 -10.18 17.30
N GLU A 20 1.68 -10.91 18.16
CA GLU A 20 2.87 -10.39 18.86
C GLU A 20 3.99 -10.01 17.89
N THR A 21 4.22 -10.84 16.87
CA THR A 21 5.20 -10.54 15.82
C THR A 21 4.80 -9.29 15.04
N ARG A 22 3.51 -9.10 14.75
CA ARG A 22 3.01 -7.91 14.05
C ARG A 22 3.15 -6.64 14.88
N ILE A 23 2.89 -6.70 16.19
CA ILE A 23 3.17 -5.58 17.09
C ILE A 23 4.65 -5.25 17.05
N LYS A 24 5.52 -6.24 17.25
CA LYS A 24 6.98 -6.05 17.24
C LYS A 24 7.46 -5.41 15.95
N GLN A 25 7.01 -5.91 14.79
CA GLN A 25 7.34 -5.35 13.48
C GLN A 25 6.86 -3.90 13.33
N THR A 26 5.66 -3.58 13.82
CA THR A 26 5.09 -2.24 13.75
C THR A 26 5.90 -1.27 14.63
N ILE A 27 6.27 -1.70 15.84
CA ILE A 27 7.13 -0.94 16.76
C ILE A 27 8.50 -0.70 16.12
N GLN A 28 9.14 -1.73 15.58
CA GLN A 28 10.44 -1.60 14.90
C GLN A 28 10.38 -0.66 13.70
N THR A 29 9.28 -0.68 12.95
CA THR A 29 9.03 0.28 11.86
C THR A 29 9.01 1.71 12.41
N LEU A 30 8.26 1.96 13.49
CA LEU A 30 8.17 3.28 14.13
C LEU A 30 9.53 3.77 14.69
N GLU A 31 10.25 2.91 15.40
CA GLU A 31 11.58 3.21 15.93
C GLU A 31 12.55 3.60 14.81
N SER A 32 12.51 2.90 13.68
CA SER A 32 13.38 3.18 12.53
C SER A 32 13.11 4.52 11.84
N LEU A 33 11.96 5.15 12.11
CA LEU A 33 11.51 6.41 11.53
C LEU A 33 11.56 7.58 12.52
N GLN A 34 11.79 7.30 13.81
CA GLN A 34 11.81 8.32 14.85
C GLN A 34 12.89 9.37 14.59
N GLY A 35 12.49 10.65 14.62
CA GLY A 35 13.38 11.78 14.33
C GLY A 35 13.76 11.96 12.85
N LYS A 36 13.30 11.09 11.94
CA LYS A 36 13.59 11.18 10.50
C LYS A 36 12.51 11.90 9.69
N ALA A 37 11.30 12.05 10.23
CA ALA A 37 10.15 12.66 9.55
C ALA A 37 9.56 13.83 10.36
N LYS A 38 8.87 14.75 9.67
CA LYS A 38 8.17 15.87 10.31
C LYS A 38 6.96 15.38 11.11
N ASP A 39 6.16 14.55 10.46
CA ASP A 39 4.97 13.93 11.03
C ASP A 39 4.95 12.45 10.63
N ILE A 40 4.46 11.60 11.53
CA ILE A 40 4.22 10.18 11.29
C ILE A 40 2.76 9.89 11.57
N TYR A 41 2.08 9.32 10.57
CA TYR A 41 0.74 8.79 10.68
C TYR A 41 0.84 7.27 10.61
N ILE A 42 0.18 6.58 11.53
CA ILE A 42 -0.10 5.15 11.39
C ILE A 42 -1.60 4.97 11.23
N ILE A 43 -1.97 4.26 10.18
CA ILE A 43 -3.34 3.88 9.93
C ILE A 43 -3.45 2.36 9.96
N ASP A 44 -4.33 1.86 10.84
CA ASP A 44 -4.55 0.44 11.06
C ASP A 44 -5.97 0.05 10.70
N ASN A 45 -6.12 -1.10 10.04
CA ASN A 45 -7.43 -1.66 9.71
C ASN A 45 -7.65 -3.04 10.33
N SER A 46 -7.11 -3.31 11.52
CA SER A 46 -7.33 -4.59 12.16
C SER A 46 -8.80 -4.72 12.58
N PRO A 47 -9.47 -5.84 12.25
CA PRO A 47 -10.89 -6.09 12.53
C PRO A 47 -11.25 -6.13 14.02
N ASN A 48 -10.31 -6.58 14.85
CA ASN A 48 -10.53 -7.00 16.23
C ASN A 48 -9.76 -6.13 17.23
N ILE A 49 -9.36 -4.94 16.79
CA ILE A 49 -8.91 -3.86 17.67
C ILE A 49 -9.70 -2.60 17.30
N GLY A 50 -9.89 -1.71 18.26
CA GLY A 50 -10.46 -0.38 18.02
C GLY A 50 -9.42 0.73 18.22
N GLN A 51 -9.83 1.97 18.02
CA GLN A 51 -8.99 3.16 18.22
C GLN A 51 -8.28 3.16 19.59
N THR A 52 -9.01 2.90 20.68
CA THR A 52 -8.45 2.90 22.04
C THR A 52 -7.40 1.82 22.26
N GLU A 53 -7.61 0.61 21.72
CA GLU A 53 -6.63 -0.49 21.84
C GLU A 53 -5.37 -0.17 21.01
N LEU A 54 -5.53 0.40 19.80
CA LEU A 54 -4.40 0.85 18.98
C LEU A 54 -3.56 1.92 19.71
N GLU A 55 -4.22 2.88 20.37
CA GLU A 55 -3.56 3.91 21.18
C GLU A 55 -2.79 3.31 22.36
N GLN A 56 -3.34 2.28 23.01
CA GLN A 56 -2.67 1.58 24.10
C GLN A 56 -1.44 0.79 23.61
N ILE A 57 -1.59 0.01 22.53
CA ILE A 57 -0.50 -0.77 21.91
C ILE A 57 0.68 0.14 21.55
N LEU A 58 0.39 1.34 21.02
CA LEU A 58 1.39 2.28 20.52
C LEU A 58 1.61 3.49 21.45
N SER A 59 1.32 3.33 22.74
CA SER A 59 1.41 4.39 23.76
C SER A 59 2.83 4.94 23.92
N ALA A 60 3.86 4.13 23.65
CA ALA A 60 5.27 4.55 23.62
C ALA A 60 5.61 5.58 22.53
N PHE A 61 4.70 5.83 21.58
CA PHE A 61 4.90 6.76 20.47
C PHE A 61 3.85 7.89 20.51
N PRO A 62 3.92 8.81 21.49
CA PRO A 62 2.88 9.84 21.68
C PRO A 62 2.83 10.86 20.53
N ALA A 63 3.95 11.12 19.84
CA ALA A 63 4.01 12.05 18.70
C ALA A 63 3.42 11.46 17.39
N VAL A 64 3.13 10.15 17.35
CA VAL A 64 2.57 9.48 16.18
C VAL A 64 1.06 9.63 16.19
N LYS A 65 0.51 10.14 15.09
CA LYS A 65 -0.93 10.24 14.86
C LYS A 65 -1.46 8.86 14.47
N LYS A 66 -2.41 8.34 15.25
CA LYS A 66 -2.93 6.97 15.12
C LYS A 66 -4.37 7.03 14.67
N LEU A 67 -4.69 6.34 13.57
CA LEU A 67 -6.04 6.24 13.08
C LEU A 67 -6.40 4.77 12.89
N HIS A 68 -7.50 4.35 13.51
CA HIS A 68 -8.12 3.07 13.22
C HIS A 68 -9.26 3.27 12.21
N VAL A 69 -9.30 2.39 11.21
CA VAL A 69 -10.42 2.34 10.25
C VAL A 69 -10.97 0.93 10.15
N LYS A 70 -12.26 0.84 9.85
CA LYS A 70 -12.91 -0.45 9.66
C LYS A 70 -12.33 -1.18 8.44
N GLN A 71 -11.94 -2.45 8.63
CA GLN A 71 -11.62 -3.32 7.50
C GLN A 71 -12.88 -3.67 6.72
N PHE A 72 -12.80 -3.61 5.39
CA PHE A 72 -13.77 -4.26 4.52
C PHE A 72 -13.28 -5.67 4.20
N SER A 73 -14.16 -6.66 4.15
CA SER A 73 -13.75 -8.07 3.95
C SER A 73 -13.50 -8.42 2.48
N PHE A 74 -12.83 -7.52 1.72
CA PHE A 74 -12.43 -7.82 0.35
C PHE A 74 -11.41 -8.97 0.33
N ASN A 75 -11.62 -9.93 -0.57
CA ASN A 75 -10.67 -11.04 -0.80
C ASN A 75 -9.29 -10.53 -1.23
N ASN A 76 -9.25 -9.43 -1.99
CA ASN A 76 -8.01 -8.76 -2.34
C ASN A 76 -7.59 -7.82 -1.19
N LYS A 77 -6.58 -8.25 -0.42
CA LYS A 77 -6.06 -7.50 0.74
C LYS A 77 -5.59 -6.09 0.38
N GLY A 78 -5.07 -5.87 -0.83
CA GLY A 78 -4.59 -4.56 -1.23
C GLY A 78 -5.71 -3.54 -1.47
N ILE A 79 -6.95 -3.98 -1.76
CA ILE A 79 -8.10 -3.05 -1.83
C ILE A 79 -8.36 -2.44 -0.44
N ASN A 80 -8.25 -3.24 0.62
CA ASN A 80 -8.43 -2.73 1.98
C ASN A 80 -7.36 -1.70 2.36
N GLU A 81 -6.13 -1.90 1.88
CA GLU A 81 -5.06 -0.92 2.07
C GLU A 81 -5.31 0.38 1.29
N ILE A 82 -5.81 0.29 0.05
CA ILE A 82 -6.20 1.47 -0.72
C ILE A 82 -7.32 2.24 -0.03
N LEU A 83 -8.39 1.56 0.40
CA LEU A 83 -9.52 2.20 1.09
C LEU A 83 -9.07 2.87 2.40
N MET A 84 -8.19 2.21 3.14
CA MET A 84 -7.56 2.78 4.32
C MET A 84 -6.80 4.06 4.00
N LEU A 85 -5.92 4.03 2.99
CA LEU A 85 -5.16 5.22 2.56
C LEU A 85 -6.06 6.35 2.05
N LEU A 86 -7.16 6.03 1.36
CA LEU A 86 -8.14 7.02 0.91
C LEU A 86 -8.80 7.74 2.09
N THR A 87 -9.17 7.01 3.15
CA THR A 87 -9.68 7.63 4.40
C THR A 87 -8.63 8.54 5.03
N LEU A 88 -7.36 8.14 5.04
CA LEU A 88 -6.29 8.97 5.60
C LEU A 88 -6.08 10.26 4.80
N CYS A 89 -6.34 10.27 3.48
CA CYS A 89 -6.11 11.43 2.64
C CYS A 89 -6.92 12.66 3.05
N ASP A 90 -8.00 12.52 3.81
CA ASP A 90 -8.77 13.66 4.33
C ASP A 90 -8.08 14.37 5.50
N GLU A 91 -7.14 13.69 6.18
CA GLU A 91 -6.42 14.17 7.38
C GLU A 91 -5.01 14.71 7.07
N LEU A 92 -4.56 14.61 5.81
CA LEU A 92 -3.20 14.94 5.41
C LEU A 92 -3.08 16.37 4.85
N PRO A 93 -2.01 17.11 5.18
CA PRO A 93 -1.69 18.39 4.58
C PRO A 93 -1.55 18.33 3.04
N LEU A 94 -2.18 19.29 2.35
CA LEU A 94 -2.34 19.27 0.89
C LEU A 94 -1.04 19.24 0.09
N ASN A 95 -0.03 20.02 0.49
CA ASN A 95 1.17 20.27 -0.31
C ASN A 95 2.45 19.69 0.30
N THR A 96 2.32 18.60 1.07
CA THR A 96 3.47 17.96 1.71
C THR A 96 3.80 16.61 1.07
N PRO A 97 5.07 16.37 0.71
CA PRO A 97 5.54 15.05 0.28
C PRO A 97 5.21 13.95 1.27
N LEU A 98 4.85 12.79 0.73
CA LEU A 98 4.44 11.62 1.48
C LEU A 98 5.40 10.45 1.21
N PHE A 99 5.86 9.80 2.26
CA PHE A 99 6.50 8.48 2.16
C PHE A 99 5.56 7.46 2.78
N LYS A 100 5.09 6.50 1.98
CA LYS A 100 4.30 5.38 2.48
C LYS A 100 5.23 4.22 2.77
N ILE A 101 5.01 3.53 3.89
CA ILE A 101 5.65 2.26 4.23
C ILE A 101 4.64 1.34 4.92
N SER A 102 4.72 0.02 4.75
CA SER A 102 3.93 -0.92 5.54
C SER A 102 4.59 -1.14 6.90
N GLY A 103 3.81 -1.25 7.98
CA GLY A 103 4.26 -1.49 9.36
C GLY A 103 4.94 -2.85 9.63
N ARG A 104 5.51 -3.45 8.59
CA ARG A 104 6.30 -4.68 8.61
C ARG A 104 7.75 -4.48 8.24
N TYR A 105 8.13 -3.30 7.78
CA TYR A 105 9.43 -3.02 7.22
C TYR A 105 10.12 -1.92 8.00
N ILE A 106 11.39 -2.14 8.29
CA ILE A 106 12.29 -1.19 8.95
C ILE A 106 12.83 -0.25 7.87
N TYR A 107 12.85 1.05 8.14
CA TYR A 107 13.52 2.03 7.29
C TYR A 107 15.01 2.10 7.63
N ASN A 108 15.87 1.57 6.76
CA ASN A 108 17.31 1.43 7.00
C ASN A 108 18.15 2.57 6.43
N ASN A 109 17.55 3.49 5.67
CA ASN A 109 18.28 4.64 5.13
C ASN A 109 18.47 5.72 6.22
N PRO A 110 19.70 6.28 6.35
CA PRO A 110 20.03 7.26 7.39
C PRO A 110 19.21 8.55 7.28
N VAL A 111 18.71 8.88 6.09
CA VAL A 111 17.93 10.09 5.92
C VAL A 111 16.70 9.84 5.07
N LEU A 112 15.54 10.21 5.61
CA LEU A 112 14.33 10.47 4.82
C LEU A 112 14.47 11.82 4.10
N GLN A 113 15.65 12.08 3.54
CA GLN A 113 15.89 13.17 2.61
C GLN A 113 15.61 12.62 1.23
N TYR A 114 14.35 12.26 1.02
CA TYR A 114 13.86 12.36 -0.32
C TYR A 114 13.46 13.84 -0.49
N ASP A 115 14.34 14.58 -1.16
CA ASP A 115 14.00 15.80 -1.90
C ASP A 115 13.81 15.42 -3.38
N PRO A 116 12.63 14.93 -3.82
CA PRO A 116 12.50 14.51 -5.22
C PRO A 116 11.46 15.33 -5.99
N PHE A 117 11.08 16.51 -5.54
CA PHE A 117 9.81 17.09 -6.00
C PHE A 117 9.95 18.53 -6.45
N THR A 118 10.75 18.77 -7.50
CA THR A 118 10.26 19.72 -8.50
C THR A 118 9.31 19.00 -9.46
N ASP A 119 9.72 17.86 -10.00
CA ASP A 119 9.04 17.28 -11.15
C ASP A 119 8.27 15.98 -10.94
N ASP A 120 8.75 15.00 -10.19
CA ASP A 120 8.10 13.68 -10.18
C ASP A 120 6.76 13.68 -9.40
N ASP A 121 5.82 12.85 -9.80
CA ASP A 121 4.55 12.64 -9.08
C ASP A 121 4.67 11.43 -8.13
N PHE A 122 5.37 10.39 -8.58
CA PHE A 122 5.53 9.13 -7.88
C PHE A 122 6.95 8.60 -8.01
N VAL A 123 7.49 8.07 -6.91
CA VAL A 123 8.76 7.36 -6.91
C VAL A 123 8.62 6.01 -6.23
N GLY A 124 9.04 4.95 -6.92
CA GLY A 124 8.98 3.60 -6.39
C GLY A 124 9.94 2.65 -7.08
N LYS A 125 9.92 1.40 -6.63
CA LYS A 125 10.70 0.30 -7.21
C LYS A 125 9.82 -0.54 -8.13
N GLU A 126 10.23 -0.70 -9.38
CA GLU A 126 9.58 -1.60 -10.33
C GLU A 126 10.21 -2.98 -10.27
N TYR A 127 9.39 -4.03 -10.39
CA TYR A 127 9.83 -5.39 -10.59
C TYR A 127 9.45 -5.85 -11.99
N GLU A 128 10.33 -6.64 -12.60
CA GLU A 128 10.16 -7.19 -13.94
C GLU A 128 9.87 -6.10 -15.00
N GLY A 129 10.54 -4.94 -14.96
CA GLY A 129 10.17 -3.75 -15.75
C GLY A 129 10.01 -3.92 -17.26
N ASN A 130 10.64 -4.93 -17.86
CA ASN A 130 10.50 -5.27 -19.28
C ASN A 130 9.34 -6.24 -19.60
N SER A 131 8.56 -6.64 -18.59
CA SER A 131 7.47 -7.62 -18.70
C SER A 131 6.12 -6.92 -18.86
N ARG A 132 5.21 -7.54 -19.62
CA ARG A 132 3.79 -7.16 -19.64
C ARG A 132 3.10 -7.35 -18.27
N TYR A 133 3.77 -8.03 -17.35
CA TYR A 133 3.34 -8.30 -15.98
C TYR A 133 4.16 -7.53 -14.95
N ALA A 134 4.92 -6.51 -15.37
CA ALA A 134 5.67 -5.64 -14.47
C ALA A 134 4.77 -5.14 -13.32
N THR A 135 5.37 -4.97 -12.15
CA THR A 135 4.67 -4.53 -10.94
C THR A 135 5.47 -3.43 -10.24
N ILE A 136 4.83 -2.65 -9.38
CA ILE A 136 5.49 -1.65 -8.54
C ILE A 136 5.40 -2.04 -7.07
N SER A 137 6.42 -1.72 -6.26
CA SER A 137 6.37 -1.93 -4.81
C SER A 137 5.20 -1.14 -4.22
N THR A 138 4.28 -1.89 -3.59
CA THR A 138 3.23 -1.34 -2.73
C THR A 138 3.68 -1.31 -1.27
N ARG A 139 4.84 -1.89 -0.93
CA ARG A 139 5.38 -1.97 0.43
C ARG A 139 5.80 -0.59 0.89
N ALA A 140 6.56 0.11 0.07
CA ALA A 140 6.90 1.50 0.24
C ALA A 140 7.00 2.25 -1.09
N TYR A 141 6.73 3.55 -1.05
CA TYR A 141 6.87 4.46 -2.19
C TYR A 141 6.77 5.91 -1.70
N TYR A 142 7.23 6.84 -2.54
CA TYR A 142 7.08 8.28 -2.32
C TYR A 142 6.04 8.86 -3.26
N VAL A 143 5.28 9.82 -2.76
CA VAL A 143 4.30 10.57 -3.54
C VAL A 143 4.47 12.06 -3.29
N LYS A 144 4.34 12.86 -4.35
CA LYS A 144 4.53 14.31 -4.31
C LYS A 144 3.69 15.01 -3.25
N ASN A 145 2.42 14.62 -3.15
CA ASN A 145 1.46 15.17 -2.21
C ASN A 145 0.20 14.30 -2.11
N VAL A 146 -0.73 14.71 -1.23
CA VAL A 146 -1.99 13.99 -1.01
C VAL A 146 -2.91 13.97 -2.22
N SER A 147 -2.89 15.02 -3.06
CA SER A 147 -3.70 15.06 -4.29
C SER A 147 -3.26 13.96 -5.25
N VAL A 148 -1.95 13.82 -5.47
CA VAL A 148 -1.40 12.76 -6.32
C VAL A 148 -1.70 11.38 -5.72
N LEU A 149 -1.53 11.21 -4.41
CA LEU A 149 -1.85 9.95 -3.74
C LEU A 149 -3.32 9.57 -3.94
N ARG A 150 -4.25 10.49 -3.68
CA ARG A 150 -5.69 10.25 -3.82
C ARG A 150 -6.06 9.85 -5.24
N THR A 151 -5.60 10.60 -6.25
CA THR A 151 -5.90 10.29 -7.65
C THR A 151 -5.30 8.93 -8.04
N LEU A 152 -4.05 8.65 -7.66
CA LEU A 152 -3.40 7.37 -7.96
C LEU A 152 -4.15 6.19 -7.34
N LEU A 153 -4.63 6.32 -6.10
CA LEU A 153 -5.40 5.29 -5.42
C LEU A 153 -6.75 5.02 -6.13
N LEU A 154 -7.46 6.06 -6.55
CA LEU A 154 -8.72 5.95 -7.30
C LEU A 154 -8.50 5.34 -8.69
N ASP A 155 -7.44 5.74 -9.39
CA ASP A 155 -7.05 5.17 -10.68
C ASP A 155 -6.67 3.70 -10.55
N THR A 156 -6.00 3.35 -9.44
CA THR A 156 -5.64 1.97 -9.12
C THR A 156 -6.89 1.13 -8.89
N LEU A 157 -7.86 1.60 -8.09
CA LEU A 157 -9.16 0.92 -7.93
C LEU A 157 -9.88 0.75 -9.26
N SER A 158 -9.91 1.81 -10.08
CA SER A 158 -10.52 1.76 -11.40
C SER A 158 -9.87 0.69 -12.28
N ASN A 159 -8.55 0.57 -12.26
CA ASN A 159 -7.85 -0.51 -12.96
C ASN A 159 -8.16 -1.89 -12.38
N ILE A 160 -8.23 -2.02 -11.05
CA ILE A 160 -8.57 -3.27 -10.37
C ILE A 160 -9.96 -3.78 -10.78
N PHE A 161 -10.97 -2.90 -10.77
CA PHE A 161 -12.37 -3.27 -11.04
C PHE A 161 -12.68 -3.42 -12.53
N THR A 162 -12.05 -2.62 -13.41
CA THR A 162 -12.29 -2.72 -14.86
C THR A 162 -11.48 -3.82 -15.54
N TYR A 163 -10.35 -4.26 -14.96
CA TYR A 163 -9.50 -5.27 -15.60
C TYR A 163 -10.23 -6.60 -15.90
N PRO A 164 -11.08 -7.15 -15.01
CA PRO A 164 -11.88 -8.36 -15.29
C PRO A 164 -12.91 -8.20 -16.42
N GLU A 165 -13.18 -6.98 -16.87
CA GLU A 165 -14.15 -6.65 -17.93
C GLU A 165 -13.45 -6.35 -19.27
N LYS A 166 -12.13 -6.14 -19.27
CA LYS A 166 -11.37 -5.88 -20.49
C LYS A 166 -11.24 -7.14 -21.34
N ILE A 167 -11.54 -6.98 -22.63
CA ILE A 167 -11.29 -7.99 -23.65
C ILE A 167 -9.84 -7.83 -24.11
N VAL A 168 -8.94 -8.63 -23.56
CA VAL A 168 -7.51 -8.68 -23.88
C VAL A 168 -7.14 -9.87 -24.79
N GLY A 169 -8.14 -10.61 -25.28
CA GLY A 169 -7.99 -11.80 -26.11
C GLY A 169 -9.27 -12.65 -26.18
N VAL A 170 -9.24 -13.73 -26.97
CA VAL A 170 -10.40 -14.60 -27.25
C VAL A 170 -11.00 -15.19 -25.97
N LYS A 171 -10.15 -15.63 -25.02
CA LYS A 171 -10.62 -16.17 -23.73
C LYS A 171 -11.34 -15.11 -22.87
N SER A 172 -10.82 -13.89 -22.81
CA SER A 172 -11.50 -12.79 -22.09
C SER A 172 -12.80 -12.37 -22.77
N PHE A 173 -12.86 -12.43 -24.11
CA PHE A 173 -14.10 -12.19 -24.86
C PHE A 173 -15.19 -13.17 -24.45
N PHE A 174 -14.90 -14.48 -24.47
CA PHE A 174 -15.86 -15.51 -24.02
C PHE A 174 -16.24 -15.37 -22.55
N ASN A 175 -15.30 -14.94 -21.68
CA ASN A 175 -15.62 -14.69 -20.27
C ASN A 175 -16.57 -13.51 -20.07
N VAL A 176 -16.40 -12.41 -20.82
CA VAL A 176 -17.30 -11.25 -20.77
C VAL A 176 -18.66 -11.62 -21.33
N LEU A 177 -18.70 -12.33 -22.47
CA LEU A 177 -19.96 -12.81 -23.07
C LEU A 177 -20.71 -13.76 -22.12
N ASN A 178 -20.02 -14.71 -21.50
CA ASN A 178 -20.63 -15.61 -20.52
C ASN A 178 -21.16 -14.85 -19.29
N LYS A 179 -20.47 -13.82 -18.79
CA LYS A 179 -21.01 -13.00 -17.69
C LYS A 179 -22.29 -12.26 -18.10
N ALA A 180 -22.31 -11.69 -19.29
CA ALA A 180 -23.47 -10.98 -19.84
C ALA A 180 -24.66 -11.92 -20.08
N LEU A 181 -24.41 -13.17 -20.52
CA LEU A 181 -25.46 -14.16 -20.77
C LEU A 181 -26.02 -14.79 -19.49
N PHE A 182 -25.21 -14.92 -18.43
CA PHE A 182 -25.59 -15.64 -17.22
C PHE A 182 -25.78 -14.74 -15.98
N ASN A 183 -25.89 -13.41 -16.14
CA ASN A 183 -26.12 -12.42 -15.07
C ASN A 183 -25.34 -12.71 -13.78
N LYS A 184 -24.04 -12.99 -13.90
CA LYS A 184 -23.21 -13.21 -12.71
C LYS A 184 -22.84 -11.85 -12.11
N ASP A 185 -23.56 -11.44 -11.06
CA ASP A 185 -23.34 -10.19 -10.31
C ASP A 185 -21.99 -10.11 -9.58
N TYR A 186 -21.22 -11.21 -9.53
CA TYR A 186 -19.95 -11.26 -8.79
C TYR A 186 -18.74 -10.93 -9.69
N ILE A 187 -18.14 -9.75 -9.46
CA ILE A 187 -16.84 -9.40 -10.02
C ILE A 187 -15.75 -10.06 -9.16
N LYS A 188 -15.23 -11.22 -9.63
CA LYS A 188 -14.01 -11.80 -9.04
C LYS A 188 -12.83 -10.89 -9.36
N VAL A 189 -12.44 -10.06 -8.40
CA VAL A 189 -11.27 -9.20 -8.51
C VAL A 189 -10.00 -10.00 -8.20
N SER A 190 -9.27 -10.41 -9.23
CA SER A 190 -8.00 -11.16 -9.10
C SER A 190 -6.75 -10.36 -9.44
N THR A 191 -6.90 -9.13 -9.92
CA THR A 191 -5.77 -8.25 -10.27
C THR A 191 -5.01 -7.86 -9.00
N SER A 192 -3.69 -8.07 -8.98
CA SER A 192 -2.86 -7.59 -7.88
C SER A 192 -2.82 -6.06 -7.86
N VAL A 193 -2.65 -5.49 -6.66
CA VAL A 193 -2.63 -4.03 -6.52
C VAL A 193 -1.35 -3.44 -7.10
N GLU A 194 -0.23 -4.16 -6.97
CA GLU A 194 1.07 -3.79 -7.51
C GLU A 194 1.02 -3.63 -9.03
N PHE A 195 0.35 -4.56 -9.72
CA PHE A 195 0.15 -4.49 -11.16
C PHE A 195 -0.81 -3.36 -11.55
N ALA A 196 -1.94 -3.25 -10.85
CA ALA A 196 -2.94 -2.24 -11.15
C ALA A 196 -2.41 -0.81 -10.91
N MET A 197 -1.60 -0.60 -9.86
CA MET A 197 -0.98 0.66 -9.52
C MET A 197 0.04 1.06 -10.59
N LEU A 198 0.92 0.16 -11.02
CA LEU A 198 1.85 0.45 -12.11
C LEU A 198 1.11 0.80 -13.42
N ARG A 199 0.00 0.11 -13.71
CA ARG A 199 -0.85 0.44 -14.86
C ARG A 199 -1.49 1.82 -14.73
N ALA A 200 -2.00 2.18 -13.55
CA ALA A 200 -2.54 3.51 -13.29
C ALA A 200 -1.47 4.59 -13.56
N ILE A 201 -0.27 4.41 -13.01
CA ILE A 201 0.88 5.30 -13.22
C ILE A 201 1.19 5.47 -14.71
N LYS A 202 1.36 4.35 -15.45
CA LYS A 202 1.73 4.36 -16.87
C LYS A 202 0.61 4.91 -17.78
N SER A 203 -0.65 4.58 -17.50
CA SER A 203 -1.78 4.97 -18.36
C SER A 203 -2.20 6.43 -18.21
N ASN A 204 -2.08 6.98 -17.01
CA ASN A 204 -2.44 8.37 -16.72
C ASN A 204 -1.26 9.34 -16.75
N ARG A 205 -0.10 8.89 -17.24
CA ARG A 205 1.10 9.71 -17.49
C ARG A 205 1.62 10.47 -16.26
N TYR A 206 1.54 9.85 -15.09
CA TYR A 206 2.23 10.35 -13.90
C TYR A 206 3.74 10.44 -14.20
N LYS A 207 4.39 11.51 -13.73
CA LYS A 207 5.86 11.59 -13.78
C LYS A 207 6.44 10.56 -12.80
N LEU A 208 6.98 9.48 -13.33
CA LEU A 208 7.46 8.32 -12.59
C LEU A 208 8.98 8.32 -12.55
N LYS A 209 9.53 8.25 -11.34
CA LYS A 209 10.94 7.93 -11.12
C LYS A 209 11.08 6.54 -10.52
N LEU A 210 11.85 5.70 -11.19
CA LEU A 210 12.18 4.36 -10.72
C LEU A 210 13.49 4.40 -9.95
N ILE A 211 13.52 3.72 -8.82
CA ILE A 211 14.72 3.55 -7.98
C ILE A 211 14.94 2.08 -7.67
N ASP A 212 16.21 1.70 -7.59
CA ASP A 212 16.60 0.32 -7.24
C ASP A 212 16.50 0.06 -5.74
N ASN A 213 16.60 1.11 -4.91
CA ASN A 213 16.60 1.04 -3.46
C ASN A 213 15.62 2.03 -2.80
N LEU A 214 14.63 1.54 -2.04
CA LEU A 214 13.63 2.29 -1.26
C LEU A 214 14.07 2.57 0.18
N GLY A 215 15.13 1.91 0.66
CA GLY A 215 15.66 2.01 2.01
C GLY A 215 14.82 1.25 3.02
N ILE A 216 14.21 0.12 2.64
CA ILE A 216 13.38 -0.68 3.55
C ILE A 216 13.89 -2.11 3.66
N GLU A 217 13.71 -2.73 4.83
CA GLU A 217 14.05 -4.13 5.05
C GLU A 217 13.00 -4.83 5.90
N GLY A 218 12.65 -6.08 5.55
CA GLY A 218 11.72 -6.85 6.36
C GLY A 218 11.41 -8.23 5.78
N TYR A 219 10.80 -9.07 6.59
CA TYR A 219 10.44 -10.42 6.19
C TYR A 219 9.11 -10.46 5.45
N VAL A 220 9.11 -11.15 4.30
CA VAL A 220 7.91 -11.50 3.56
C VAL A 220 7.63 -12.98 3.73
N ALA A 221 6.38 -13.30 4.04
CA ALA A 221 5.90 -14.66 3.99
C ALA A 221 5.60 -15.02 2.53
N GLY A 222 6.49 -15.80 1.92
CA GLY A 222 6.18 -16.53 0.68
C GLY A 222 5.22 -17.70 0.95
N SER A 223 4.88 -18.45 -0.09
CA SER A 223 4.02 -19.63 0.02
C SER A 223 4.64 -20.76 0.87
N GLU A 224 5.97 -20.82 0.95
CA GLU A 224 6.69 -21.93 1.61
C GLU A 224 7.76 -21.50 2.62
N LYS A 225 8.27 -20.26 2.56
CA LYS A 225 9.39 -19.78 3.37
C LYS A 225 9.26 -18.29 3.72
N LEU A 226 9.89 -17.89 4.82
CA LEU A 226 10.19 -16.49 5.10
C LEU A 226 11.38 -16.06 4.26
N GLU A 227 11.22 -14.98 3.51
CA GLU A 227 12.29 -14.36 2.75
C GLU A 227 12.57 -12.96 3.32
N LEU A 228 13.84 -12.66 3.59
CA LEU A 228 14.24 -11.31 3.94
C LEU A 228 14.32 -10.49 2.65
N LEU A 229 13.53 -9.44 2.56
CA LEU A 229 13.62 -8.47 1.47
C LEU A 229 14.35 -7.23 1.97
N SER A 230 15.30 -6.78 1.16
CA SER A 230 15.92 -5.46 1.28
C SER A 230 15.63 -4.73 -0.02
N GLU A 231 14.87 -3.65 0.09
CA GLU A 231 14.34 -2.91 -1.04
C GLU A 231 14.79 -1.50 -1.12
#